data_AF-A0A821FCQ1-F1
#
_entry.id   AF-A0A821FCQ1-F1
#
_cell.length_a   1.000
_cell.length_b   1.000
_cell.length_c   1.000
_cell.angle_alpha   90.00
_cell.angle_beta   90.00
_cell.angle_gamma   90.00
#
_symmetry.space_group_name_H-M   'P 1'
#
loop_
_entity.id
_entity.type
_entity.pdbx_description
1 polymer ?
#
loop_
_entity_poly.entity_id
_entity_poly.type
_entity_poly.pdbx_seq_one_letter_code
_entity_poly.pdbx_strand_id
1 'polypeptide(L)'
;THCDRLTSDDRFFSNLFRLLVTIQQSSLTNEEQFDAVALTLNLLINLVKNTKDVYKHLMEDNMPGGSTTKIYEYLADVFCEQESLAAKAESQEENDWMMEDGEGDLDERLGIKNPKNNNENEANFNLALRKAAGHMENTFVAAFAGIILAVVLLRDRATYASQIRTLMPQKKFDTMAFILKKFFLFMHLSHAFTPSGVKTLEELIAMVLSLCD
;
A
#
# COMPACT_ATOMS: atom_id res chain seq x y z
N THR A 1 -1.95 24.33 14.08
CA THR A 1 -1.79 24.05 12.63
C THR A 1 -3.15 23.86 11.97
N HIS A 2 -3.28 24.03 10.65
CA HIS A 2 -4.58 23.85 9.96
C HIS A 2 -5.17 22.44 10.17
N CYS A 3 -4.30 21.43 10.34
CA CYS A 3 -4.67 20.08 10.76
C CYS A 3 -5.43 20.10 12.10
N ASP A 4 -4.92 20.74 13.14
CA ASP A 4 -5.55 20.78 14.48
C ASP A 4 -7.03 21.23 14.45
N ARG A 5 -7.41 22.08 13.48
CA ARG A 5 -8.80 22.53 13.27
C ARG A 5 -9.67 21.46 12.58
N LEU A 6 -9.12 20.72 11.63
CA LEU A 6 -9.79 19.56 11.00
C LEU A 6 -10.00 18.44 12.00
N THR A 7 -9.08 18.31 12.95
CA THR A 7 -9.03 17.24 13.94
C THR A 7 -9.75 17.60 15.24
N SER A 8 -10.40 18.77 15.31
CA SER A 8 -11.11 19.23 16.52
C SER A 8 -12.44 18.50 16.75
N ASP A 9 -12.97 17.78 15.77
CA ASP A 9 -14.14 16.89 15.94
C ASP A 9 -13.64 15.44 16.04
N ASP A 10 -13.75 14.84 17.22
CA ASP A 10 -13.37 13.44 17.48
C ASP A 10 -14.05 12.46 16.50
N ARG A 11 -15.22 12.82 15.96
CA ARG A 11 -15.95 11.99 15.00
C ARG A 11 -15.29 11.95 13.64
N PHE A 12 -14.47 12.95 13.28
CA PHE A 12 -13.77 12.99 12.00
C PHE A 12 -12.86 11.77 11.84
N PHE A 13 -12.12 11.39 12.89
CA PHE A 13 -11.24 10.22 12.86
C PHE A 13 -11.98 8.91 12.79
N SER A 14 -12.97 8.75 13.66
CA SER A 14 -13.82 7.56 13.66
C SER A 14 -14.48 7.37 12.28
N ASN A 15 -14.92 8.47 11.66
CA ASN A 15 -15.49 8.45 10.32
C ASN A 15 -14.45 8.13 9.23
N LEU A 16 -13.20 8.58 9.33
CA LEU A 16 -12.15 8.23 8.37
C LEU A 16 -11.84 6.72 8.38
N PHE A 17 -11.69 6.13 9.56
CA PHE A 17 -11.46 4.68 9.66
C PHE A 17 -12.69 3.88 9.27
N ARG A 18 -13.90 4.36 9.61
CA ARG A 18 -15.15 3.76 9.14
C ARG A 18 -15.27 3.84 7.63
N LEU A 19 -14.86 4.95 7.02
CA LEU A 19 -14.83 5.13 5.57
C LEU A 19 -13.86 4.13 4.92
N LEU A 20 -12.65 3.98 5.46
CA LEU A 20 -11.67 3.00 4.98
C LEU A 20 -12.24 1.57 4.98
N VAL A 21 -12.86 1.15 6.09
CA VAL A 21 -13.52 -0.17 6.19
C VAL A 21 -14.69 -0.29 5.21
N THR A 22 -15.52 0.75 5.10
CA THR A 22 -16.69 0.75 4.22
C THR A 22 -16.27 0.64 2.76
N ILE A 23 -15.22 1.35 2.34
CA ILE A 23 -14.68 1.27 0.97
C ILE A 23 -14.14 -0.14 0.70
N GLN A 24 -13.40 -0.73 1.63
CA GLN A 24 -12.89 -2.10 1.48
C GLN A 24 -14.00 -3.15 1.36
N GLN A 25 -15.16 -2.93 1.98
CA GLN A 25 -16.31 -3.83 1.96
C GLN A 25 -17.33 -3.52 0.86
N SER A 26 -17.10 -2.46 0.09
CA SER A 26 -18.05 -1.99 -0.92
C SER A 26 -17.94 -2.76 -2.24
N SER A 27 -19.02 -2.76 -3.02
CA SER A 27 -19.07 -3.34 -4.37
C SER A 27 -18.51 -2.42 -5.46
N LEU A 28 -17.55 -1.54 -5.12
CA LEU A 28 -16.93 -0.63 -6.08
C LEU A 28 -16.10 -1.39 -7.13
N THR A 29 -15.85 -0.74 -8.26
CA THR A 29 -14.83 -1.24 -9.20
C THR A 29 -13.44 -1.14 -8.55
N ASN A 30 -12.51 -2.02 -8.94
CA ASN A 30 -11.17 -2.05 -8.34
C ASN A 30 -10.46 -0.68 -8.45
N GLU A 31 -10.62 0.02 -9.58
CA GLU A 31 -10.02 1.35 -9.82
C GLU A 31 -10.59 2.41 -8.86
N GLU A 32 -11.91 2.51 -8.73
CA GLU A 32 -12.56 3.47 -7.82
C GLU A 32 -12.26 3.17 -6.35
N GLN A 33 -12.16 1.88 -6.01
CA GLN A 33 -11.80 1.42 -4.68
C GLN A 33 -10.36 1.83 -4.35
N PHE A 34 -9.42 1.62 -5.28
CA PHE A 34 -8.03 2.02 -5.13
C PHE A 34 -7.91 3.53 -4.89
N ASP A 35 -8.52 4.35 -5.74
CA ASP A 35 -8.45 5.81 -5.63
C ASP A 35 -8.95 6.29 -4.27
N ALA A 36 -10.10 5.78 -3.82
CA ALA A 36 -10.69 6.16 -2.55
C ALA A 36 -9.84 5.72 -1.35
N VAL A 37 -9.28 4.51 -1.38
CA VAL A 37 -8.37 3.99 -0.35
C VAL A 37 -7.07 4.81 -0.32
N ALA A 38 -6.45 5.03 -1.48
CA ALA A 38 -5.20 5.78 -1.61
C ALA A 38 -5.34 7.21 -1.09
N LEU A 39 -6.41 7.92 -1.45
CA LEU A 39 -6.70 9.26 -0.94
C LEU A 39 -6.90 9.27 0.57
N THR A 40 -7.64 8.29 1.10
CA THR A 40 -7.91 8.17 2.54
C THR A 40 -6.63 7.90 3.33
N LEU A 41 -5.82 6.94 2.88
CA LEU A 41 -4.54 6.61 3.54
C LEU A 41 -3.53 7.75 3.42
N ASN A 42 -3.46 8.43 2.28
CA ASN A 42 -2.57 9.58 2.11
C ASN A 42 -2.96 10.76 3.02
N LEU A 43 -4.26 10.99 3.22
CA LEU A 43 -4.74 11.94 4.22
C LEU A 43 -4.36 11.51 5.64
N LEU A 44 -4.54 10.23 5.98
CA LEU A 44 -4.16 9.69 7.28
C LEU A 44 -2.67 9.83 7.57
N ILE A 45 -1.79 9.57 6.60
CA ILE A 45 -0.34 9.79 6.72
C ILE A 45 -0.06 11.23 7.15
N ASN A 46 -0.67 12.20 6.47
CA ASN A 46 -0.49 13.62 6.78
C ASN A 46 -1.00 13.98 8.18
N LEU A 47 -2.13 13.41 8.62
CA LEU A 47 -2.71 13.68 9.92
C LEU A 47 -1.90 13.04 11.06
N VAL A 48 -1.57 11.75 10.94
CA VAL A 48 -0.79 11.02 11.96
C VAL A 48 0.60 11.62 12.13
N LYS A 49 1.25 12.03 11.03
CA LYS A 49 2.57 12.66 11.07
C LYS A 49 2.57 13.98 11.82
N ASN A 50 1.54 14.81 11.66
CA ASN A 50 1.56 16.20 12.14
C ASN A 50 0.75 16.44 13.43
N THR A 51 -0.22 15.58 13.75
CA THR A 51 -1.14 15.81 14.87
C THR A 51 -0.97 14.74 15.95
N LYS A 52 -0.85 15.16 17.21
CA LYS A 52 -0.62 14.25 18.35
C LYS A 52 -1.88 13.48 18.75
N ASP A 53 -3.04 14.12 18.70
CA ASP A 53 -4.30 13.49 19.09
C ASP A 53 -4.68 12.36 18.14
N VAL A 54 -4.42 12.52 16.84
CA VAL A 54 -4.64 11.47 15.82
C VAL A 54 -3.78 10.26 16.07
N TYR A 55 -2.51 10.51 16.40
CA TYR A 55 -1.60 9.45 16.79
C TYR A 55 -2.11 8.73 18.03
N LYS A 56 -2.60 9.46 19.04
CA LYS A 56 -3.19 8.87 20.25
C LYS A 56 -4.40 7.99 19.93
N HIS A 57 -5.35 8.50 19.14
CA HIS A 57 -6.51 7.72 18.68
C HIS A 57 -6.10 6.46 17.91
N LEU A 58 -5.11 6.57 17.01
CA LEU A 58 -4.58 5.43 16.27
C LEU A 58 -4.04 4.32 17.20
N MET A 59 -3.44 4.69 18.33
CA MET A 59 -2.85 3.74 19.27
C MET A 59 -3.83 3.21 20.32
N GLU A 60 -4.74 4.05 20.80
CA GLU A 60 -5.61 3.75 21.96
C GLU A 60 -6.99 3.25 21.55
N ASP A 61 -7.52 3.69 20.42
CA ASP A 61 -8.89 3.36 20.02
C ASP A 61 -8.97 1.99 19.34
N ASN A 62 -10.14 1.38 19.46
CA ASN A 62 -10.47 0.17 18.72
C ASN A 62 -11.12 0.54 17.38
N MET A 63 -11.09 -0.40 16.44
CA MET A 63 -11.77 -0.24 15.16
C MET A 63 -13.29 0.04 15.34
N PRO A 64 -13.86 0.99 14.58
CA PRO A 64 -15.30 1.24 14.61
C PRO A 64 -16.07 -0.01 14.18
N GLY A 65 -17.15 -0.33 14.89
CA GLY A 65 -17.95 -1.55 14.64
C GLY A 65 -17.92 -2.59 15.76
N GLY A 66 -17.32 -2.27 16.91
CA GLY A 66 -17.33 -3.14 18.10
C GLY A 66 -16.25 -4.21 18.12
N SER A 67 -15.27 -4.15 17.21
CA SER A 67 -14.09 -5.01 17.27
C SER A 67 -13.21 -4.66 18.48
N THR A 68 -12.49 -5.65 19.00
CA THR A 68 -11.44 -5.46 20.01
C THR A 68 -10.08 -5.12 19.38
N THR A 69 -9.95 -5.27 18.06
CA THR A 69 -8.75 -4.95 17.29
C THR A 69 -8.46 -3.46 17.34
N LYS A 70 -7.21 -3.10 17.65
CA LYS A 70 -6.72 -1.72 17.61
C LYS A 70 -6.58 -1.25 16.17
N ILE A 71 -6.67 0.05 15.96
CA ILE A 71 -6.60 0.61 14.61
C ILE A 71 -5.23 0.33 13.97
N TYR A 72 -4.13 0.45 14.72
CA TYR A 72 -2.80 0.13 14.19
C TYR A 72 -2.61 -1.37 13.86
N GLU A 73 -3.30 -2.28 14.56
CA GLU A 73 -3.29 -3.71 14.26
C GLU A 73 -3.99 -3.97 12.93
N TYR A 74 -5.16 -3.36 12.74
CA TYR A 74 -5.87 -3.41 11.46
C TYR A 74 -5.04 -2.84 10.31
N LEU A 75 -4.28 -1.76 10.50
CA LEU A 75 -3.36 -1.26 9.46
C LEU A 75 -2.23 -2.24 9.15
N ALA A 76 -1.76 -3.02 10.13
CA ALA A 76 -0.80 -4.09 9.90
C ALA A 76 -1.43 -5.24 9.10
N ASP A 77 -2.69 -5.58 9.37
CA ASP A 77 -3.44 -6.55 8.58
C ASP A 77 -3.60 -6.09 7.13
N VAL A 78 -4.01 -4.83 6.92
CA VAL A 78 -4.10 -4.21 5.59
C VAL A 78 -2.74 -4.25 4.88
N PHE A 79 -1.65 -3.94 5.57
CA PHE A 79 -0.30 -4.05 5.00
C PHE A 79 0.01 -5.49 4.54
N CYS A 80 -0.20 -6.48 5.40
CA CYS A 80 0.14 -7.88 5.12
C CYS A 80 -0.73 -8.48 4.03
N GLU A 81 -2.02 -8.18 4.03
CA GLU A 81 -2.97 -8.66 3.02
C GLU A 81 -2.59 -8.13 1.64
N GLN A 82 -2.36 -6.81 1.54
CA GLN A 82 -2.06 -6.16 0.28
C GLN A 82 -0.68 -6.56 -0.27
N GLU A 83 0.31 -6.76 0.60
CA GLU A 83 1.60 -7.32 0.19
C GLU A 83 1.46 -8.76 -0.31
N SER A 84 0.67 -9.60 0.37
CA SER A 84 0.42 -10.98 -0.06
C SER A 84 -0.28 -11.03 -1.42
N LEU A 85 -1.23 -10.13 -1.67
CA LEU A 85 -1.92 -10.01 -2.96
C LEU A 85 -0.98 -9.54 -4.06
N ALA A 86 -0.14 -8.53 -3.79
CA ALA A 86 0.88 -8.07 -4.72
C ALA A 86 1.89 -9.18 -5.05
N ALA A 87 2.42 -9.90 -4.05
CA ALA A 87 3.39 -10.98 -4.26
C ALA A 87 2.82 -12.15 -5.09
N LYS A 88 1.54 -12.48 -4.89
CA LYS A 88 0.84 -13.48 -5.71
C LYS A 88 0.69 -13.01 -7.15
N ALA A 89 0.36 -11.73 -7.37
CA ALA A 89 0.27 -11.16 -8.70
C ALA A 89 1.64 -11.19 -9.42
N GLU A 90 2.73 -10.77 -8.77
CA GLU A 90 4.09 -10.86 -9.34
C GLU A 90 4.44 -12.30 -9.74
N SER A 91 4.17 -13.26 -8.86
CA SER A 91 4.46 -14.69 -9.12
C SER A 91 3.60 -15.26 -10.25
N GLN A 92 2.36 -14.81 -10.40
CA GLN A 92 1.48 -15.21 -11.50
C GLN A 92 1.94 -14.61 -12.82
N GLU A 93 2.35 -13.34 -12.83
CA GLU A 93 2.92 -12.69 -14.01
C GLU A 93 4.21 -13.38 -14.46
N GLU A 94 5.12 -13.70 -13.54
CA GLU A 94 6.35 -14.44 -13.87
C GLU A 94 6.04 -15.82 -14.46
N ASN A 95 5.09 -16.56 -13.88
CA ASN A 95 4.68 -17.86 -14.42
C ASN A 95 4.00 -17.74 -15.78
N ASP A 96 3.08 -16.79 -15.97
CA ASP A 96 2.42 -16.55 -17.27
C ASP A 96 3.47 -16.21 -18.36
N TRP A 97 4.49 -15.41 -18.02
CA TRP A 97 5.58 -15.05 -18.93
C TRP A 97 6.49 -16.25 -19.28
N MET A 98 6.79 -17.12 -18.31
CA MET A 98 7.63 -18.31 -18.49
C MET A 98 6.91 -19.43 -19.26
N MET A 99 5.58 -19.51 -19.19
CA MET A 99 4.78 -20.49 -19.93
C MET A 99 4.53 -20.07 -21.39
N GLU A 100 4.69 -18.78 -21.72
CA GLU A 100 4.68 -18.27 -23.10
C GLU A 100 6.02 -18.41 -23.83
N ASP A 101 7.12 -18.72 -23.14
CA ASP A 101 8.45 -18.91 -23.74
C ASP A 101 8.66 -20.34 -24.34
N GLY A 102 7.54 -21.03 -24.62
CA GLY A 102 7.50 -22.22 -25.45
C GLY A 102 7.22 -21.85 -26.91
N GLU A 103 8.29 -21.66 -27.69
CA GLU A 103 8.30 -21.56 -29.17
C GLU A 103 7.32 -20.55 -29.79
N GLY A 104 7.55 -19.25 -29.60
CA GLY A 104 6.86 -18.18 -30.35
C GLY A 104 7.80 -17.05 -30.75
N ASP A 105 7.97 -16.84 -32.06
CA ASP A 105 8.87 -15.84 -32.65
C ASP A 105 8.51 -14.40 -32.17
N LEU A 106 9.52 -13.61 -31.79
CA LEU A 106 9.35 -12.23 -31.29
C LEU A 106 8.58 -11.33 -32.28
N ASP A 107 8.63 -11.67 -33.58
CA ASP A 107 7.97 -10.96 -34.69
C ASP A 107 6.44 -11.12 -34.69
N GLU A 108 5.93 -12.22 -34.11
CA GLU A 108 4.48 -12.47 -33.90
C GLU A 108 3.97 -11.74 -32.65
N ARG A 109 4.83 -11.58 -31.64
CA ARG A 109 4.54 -10.84 -30.38
C ARG A 109 4.45 -9.32 -30.58
N LEU A 110 5.11 -8.76 -31.61
CA LEU A 110 5.05 -7.33 -31.99
C LEU A 110 4.02 -7.01 -33.08
N GLY A 111 3.22 -7.99 -33.53
CA GLY A 111 2.11 -7.76 -34.44
C GLY A 111 2.50 -7.45 -35.90
N ILE A 112 3.70 -7.82 -36.35
CA ILE A 112 4.20 -7.42 -37.68
C ILE A 112 3.62 -8.32 -38.80
N LYS A 113 3.07 -9.51 -38.51
CA LYS A 113 2.59 -10.45 -39.55
C LYS A 113 1.34 -11.28 -39.20
N ASN A 114 0.19 -10.67 -38.91
CA ASN A 114 -1.11 -11.23 -39.36
C ASN A 114 -2.33 -10.34 -39.00
N PRO A 115 -3.14 -9.88 -39.97
CA PRO A 115 -4.30 -9.02 -39.70
C PRO A 115 -5.56 -9.75 -39.18
N LYS A 116 -5.50 -11.06 -38.89
CA LYS A 116 -6.66 -11.86 -38.45
C LYS A 116 -6.71 -12.18 -36.94
N ASN A 117 -5.64 -11.93 -36.19
CA ASN A 117 -5.54 -12.22 -34.74
C ASN A 117 -5.46 -10.97 -33.84
N ASN A 118 -5.76 -9.78 -34.38
CA ASN A 118 -5.60 -8.54 -33.62
C ASN A 118 -6.47 -8.46 -32.36
N ASN A 119 -7.71 -8.97 -32.39
CA ASN A 119 -8.63 -8.82 -31.26
C ASN A 119 -8.29 -9.73 -30.06
N GLU A 120 -7.80 -10.95 -30.30
CA GLU A 120 -7.38 -11.86 -29.21
C GLU A 120 -6.05 -11.40 -28.61
N ASN A 121 -5.11 -10.94 -29.44
CA ASN A 121 -3.85 -10.36 -28.99
C ASN A 121 -4.07 -9.06 -28.20
N GLU A 122 -5.01 -8.20 -28.63
CA GLU A 122 -5.39 -6.98 -27.91
C GLU A 122 -6.11 -7.29 -26.59
N ALA A 123 -6.97 -8.32 -26.55
CA ALA A 123 -7.61 -8.77 -25.32
C ALA A 123 -6.60 -9.32 -24.29
N ASN A 124 -5.62 -10.12 -24.73
CA ASN A 124 -4.56 -10.65 -23.87
C ASN A 124 -3.62 -9.54 -23.38
N PHE A 125 -3.26 -8.59 -24.26
CA PHE A 125 -2.47 -7.41 -23.90
C PHE A 125 -3.19 -6.53 -22.86
N ASN A 126 -4.48 -6.25 -23.08
CA ASN A 126 -5.29 -5.48 -22.13
C ASN A 126 -5.46 -6.21 -20.78
N LEU A 127 -5.53 -7.54 -20.79
CA LEU A 127 -5.56 -8.35 -19.57
C LEU A 127 -4.24 -8.26 -18.80
N ALA A 128 -3.10 -8.37 -19.49
CA ALA A 128 -1.77 -8.23 -18.89
C ALA A 128 -1.57 -6.83 -18.28
N LEU A 129 -1.98 -5.78 -19.00
CA LEU A 129 -1.94 -4.40 -18.48
C LEU A 129 -2.79 -4.23 -17.22
N ARG A 130 -3.99 -4.81 -17.17
CA ARG A 130 -4.86 -4.76 -15.99
C ARG A 130 -4.28 -5.54 -14.80
N LYS A 131 -3.65 -6.70 -15.05
CA LYS A 131 -2.95 -7.46 -14.01
C LYS A 131 -1.81 -6.65 -13.40
N ALA A 132 -0.98 -6.03 -14.24
CA ALA A 132 0.12 -5.17 -13.81
C ALA A 132 -0.39 -3.93 -13.03
N ALA A 133 -1.51 -3.33 -13.47
CA ALA A 133 -2.14 -2.23 -12.75
C ALA A 133 -2.61 -2.66 -11.34
N GLY A 134 -3.31 -3.79 -11.23
CA GLY A 134 -3.77 -4.31 -9.94
C GLY A 134 -2.63 -4.71 -8.99
N HIS A 135 -1.54 -5.25 -9.52
CA HIS A 135 -0.30 -5.49 -8.76
C HIS A 135 0.24 -4.19 -8.13
N MET A 136 0.32 -3.13 -8.95
CA MET A 136 0.80 -1.84 -8.50
C MET A 136 -0.15 -1.22 -7.46
N GLU A 137 -1.46 -1.32 -7.64
CA GLU A 137 -2.46 -0.83 -6.68
C GLU A 137 -2.27 -1.48 -5.30
N ASN A 138 -2.16 -2.81 -5.25
CA ASN A 138 -1.90 -3.54 -4.01
C ASN A 138 -0.57 -3.11 -3.36
N THR A 139 0.49 -2.95 -4.16
CA THR A 139 1.79 -2.47 -3.69
C THR A 139 1.71 -1.06 -3.10
N PHE A 140 0.91 -0.18 -3.68
CA PHE A 140 0.68 1.19 -3.22
C PHE A 140 -0.09 1.22 -1.90
N VAL A 141 -1.19 0.48 -1.79
CA VAL A 141 -1.98 0.41 -0.55
C VAL A 141 -1.12 -0.16 0.59
N ALA A 142 -0.34 -1.22 0.32
CA ALA A 142 0.63 -1.76 1.26
C ALA A 142 1.65 -0.68 1.67
N ALA A 143 2.23 0.05 0.71
CA ALA A 143 3.19 1.11 1.02
C ALA A 143 2.59 2.21 1.90
N PHE A 144 1.36 2.67 1.64
CA PHE A 144 0.72 3.69 2.46
C PHE A 144 0.46 3.21 3.89
N ALA A 145 -0.05 1.99 4.07
CA ALA A 145 -0.21 1.39 5.40
C ALA A 145 1.14 1.25 6.12
N GLY A 146 2.17 0.78 5.40
CA GLY A 146 3.55 0.67 5.90
C GLY A 146 4.15 2.01 6.32
N ILE A 147 3.86 3.11 5.60
CA ILE A 147 4.30 4.46 5.98
C ILE A 147 3.65 4.88 7.31
N ILE A 148 2.35 4.63 7.50
CA ILE A 148 1.67 4.97 8.76
C ILE A 148 2.29 4.20 9.93
N LEU A 149 2.53 2.89 9.77
CA LEU A 149 3.21 2.06 10.77
C LEU A 149 4.65 2.53 11.04
N ALA A 150 5.38 2.92 9.99
CA ALA A 150 6.71 3.50 10.15
C ALA A 150 6.68 4.83 10.91
N VAL A 151 5.68 5.68 10.69
CA VAL A 151 5.48 6.91 11.48
C VAL A 151 5.23 6.57 12.95
N VAL A 152 4.48 5.49 13.23
CA VAL A 152 4.28 5.02 14.61
C VAL A 152 5.60 4.62 15.26
N LEU A 153 6.40 3.81 14.58
CA LEU A 153 7.71 3.37 15.04
C LEU A 153 8.70 4.53 15.20
N LEU A 154 8.60 5.57 14.36
CA LEU A 154 9.44 6.76 14.47
C LEU A 154 9.11 7.57 15.73
N ARG A 155 7.83 7.62 16.13
CA ARG A 155 7.36 8.38 17.29
C ARG A 155 7.59 7.65 18.61
N ASP A 156 7.29 6.35 18.67
CA ASP A 156 7.46 5.55 19.89
C ASP A 156 7.92 4.13 19.57
N ARG A 157 9.19 4.03 19.20
CA ARG A 157 9.87 2.76 18.92
C ARG A 157 9.87 1.82 20.12
N ALA A 158 10.14 2.33 21.31
CA ALA A 158 10.37 1.52 22.50
C ALA A 158 9.12 0.71 22.88
N THR A 159 7.95 1.33 22.72
CA THR A 159 6.67 0.69 23.02
C THR A 159 6.20 -0.24 21.90
N TYR A 160 6.29 0.20 20.64
CA TYR A 160 5.57 -0.46 19.54
C TYR A 160 6.42 -1.36 18.63
N ALA A 161 7.76 -1.29 18.69
CA ALA A 161 8.60 -2.10 17.79
C ALA A 161 8.32 -3.60 17.94
N SER A 162 8.23 -4.12 19.18
CA SER A 162 7.94 -5.54 19.38
C SER A 162 6.51 -5.91 18.97
N GLN A 163 5.53 -5.04 19.24
CA GLN A 163 4.13 -5.30 18.94
C GLN A 163 3.91 -5.36 17.42
N ILE A 164 4.35 -4.32 16.70
CA ILE A 164 4.24 -4.27 15.24
C ILE A 164 5.04 -5.42 14.61
N ARG A 165 6.25 -5.72 15.11
CA ARG A 165 7.03 -6.85 14.60
C ARG A 165 6.26 -8.17 14.66
N THR A 166 5.49 -8.42 15.72
CA THR A 166 4.70 -9.67 15.82
C THR A 166 3.57 -9.78 14.80
N LEU A 167 3.12 -8.65 14.26
CA LEU A 167 2.09 -8.57 13.22
C LEU A 167 2.66 -8.65 11.81
N MET A 168 3.96 -8.39 11.64
CA MET A 168 4.60 -8.42 10.32
C MET A 168 4.83 -9.84 9.81
N PRO A 169 4.93 -10.03 8.48
CA PRO A 169 5.27 -11.31 7.88
C PRO A 169 6.59 -11.84 8.44
N GLN A 170 6.62 -13.13 8.77
CA GLN A 170 7.79 -13.80 9.36
C GLN A 170 8.28 -13.18 10.68
N LYS A 171 7.48 -12.31 11.31
CA LYS A 171 7.84 -11.51 12.47
C LYS A 171 9.08 -10.65 12.24
N LYS A 172 9.22 -10.09 11.05
CA LYS A 172 10.38 -9.33 10.58
C LYS A 172 9.95 -8.03 9.89
N PHE A 173 10.84 -7.03 9.88
CA PHE A 173 10.57 -5.75 9.21
C PHE A 173 11.06 -5.70 7.76
N ASP A 174 11.76 -6.73 7.29
CA ASP A 174 12.36 -6.83 5.96
C ASP A 174 11.34 -6.59 4.84
N THR A 175 10.16 -7.22 4.92
CA THR A 175 9.09 -7.03 3.95
C THR A 175 8.61 -5.58 3.90
N MET A 176 8.42 -4.95 5.06
CA MET A 176 8.03 -3.53 5.12
C MET A 176 9.11 -2.63 4.54
N ALA A 177 10.38 -2.87 4.86
CA ALA A 177 11.50 -2.13 4.28
C ALA A 177 11.56 -2.29 2.76
N PHE A 178 11.32 -3.49 2.25
CA PHE A 178 11.33 -3.80 0.83
C PHE A 178 10.20 -3.07 0.08
N ILE A 179 8.97 -3.15 0.58
CA ILE A 179 7.81 -2.45 -0.03
C ILE A 179 8.03 -0.93 -0.02
N LEU A 180 8.51 -0.35 1.09
CA LEU A 180 8.78 1.09 1.16
C LEU A 180 9.87 1.52 0.16
N LYS A 181 10.91 0.68 -0.06
CA LYS A 181 11.94 0.93 -1.09
C LYS A 181 11.37 0.86 -2.51
N LYS A 182 10.54 -0.14 -2.82
CA LYS A 182 9.85 -0.26 -4.12
C LYS A 182 9.01 1.01 -4.38
N PHE A 183 8.24 1.43 -3.38
CA PHE A 183 7.43 2.65 -3.46
C PHE A 183 8.27 3.92 -3.65
N PHE A 184 9.37 4.06 -2.91
CA PHE A 184 10.31 5.17 -3.07
C PHE A 184 10.86 5.24 -4.50
N LEU A 185 11.33 4.11 -5.05
CA LEU A 185 11.86 4.04 -6.39
C LEU A 185 10.80 4.42 -7.43
N PHE A 186 9.58 3.89 -7.29
CA PHE A 186 8.48 4.23 -8.20
C PHE A 186 8.19 5.74 -8.20
N MET A 187 8.09 6.34 -7.03
CA MET A 187 7.78 7.76 -6.90
C MET A 187 8.92 8.67 -7.38
N HIS A 188 10.17 8.20 -7.28
CA HIS A 188 11.33 8.87 -7.87
C HIS A 188 11.26 8.85 -9.41
N LEU A 189 10.97 7.69 -10.01
CA LEU A 189 10.85 7.55 -11.47
C LEU A 189 9.67 8.35 -12.05
N SER A 190 8.55 8.37 -11.35
CA SER A 190 7.35 9.12 -11.77
C SER A 190 7.40 10.62 -11.46
N HIS A 191 8.47 11.11 -10.81
CA HIS A 191 8.62 12.51 -10.41
C HIS A 191 7.45 13.04 -9.55
N ALA A 192 6.77 12.15 -8.82
CA ALA A 192 5.53 12.47 -8.11
C ALA A 192 5.76 13.03 -6.69
N PHE A 193 7.00 13.20 -6.25
CA PHE A 193 7.32 13.73 -4.91
C PHE A 193 7.65 15.22 -4.87
N THR A 194 7.22 15.85 -3.77
CA THR A 194 7.87 17.08 -3.30
C THR A 194 9.21 16.75 -2.63
N PRO A 195 10.23 17.64 -2.66
CA PRO A 195 11.52 17.40 -2.00
C PRO A 195 11.40 17.06 -0.51
N SER A 196 10.40 17.64 0.18
CA SER A 196 10.10 17.33 1.60
C SER A 196 9.53 15.92 1.80
N GLY A 197 8.72 15.44 0.85
CA GLY A 197 8.18 14.08 0.84
C GLY A 197 9.25 13.02 0.66
N VAL A 198 10.20 13.24 -0.26
CA VAL A 198 11.36 12.36 -0.48
C VAL A 198 12.14 12.18 0.82
N LYS A 199 12.55 13.28 1.45
CA LYS A 199 13.34 13.25 2.69
C LYS A 199 12.60 12.53 3.82
N THR A 200 11.29 12.79 3.96
CA THR A 200 10.47 12.09 4.97
C THR A 200 10.48 10.58 4.73
N LEU A 201 10.31 10.14 3.49
CA LEU A 201 10.28 8.72 3.17
C LEU A 201 11.65 8.07 3.36
N GLU A 202 12.75 8.75 3.01
CA GLU A 202 14.11 8.28 3.30
C GLU A 202 14.36 8.08 4.80
N GLU A 203 13.93 9.04 5.63
CA GLU A 203 14.02 8.95 7.10
C GLU A 203 13.24 7.73 7.64
N LEU A 204 12.02 7.50 7.13
CA LEU A 204 11.21 6.36 7.51
C LEU A 204 11.85 5.04 7.06
N ILE A 205 12.34 4.94 5.83
CA ILE A 205 13.01 3.74 5.32
C ILE A 205 14.26 3.42 6.15
N ALA A 206 15.11 4.42 6.44
CA ALA A 206 16.29 4.25 7.27
C ALA A 206 15.94 3.77 8.68
N MET A 207 14.88 4.32 9.26
CA MET A 207 14.35 3.92 10.55
C MET A 207 13.91 2.44 10.55
N VAL A 208 13.11 2.01 9.56
CA VAL A 208 12.65 0.62 9.44
C VAL A 208 13.83 -0.34 9.20
N LEU A 209 14.79 0.04 8.37
CA LEU A 209 16.00 -0.76 8.13
C LEU A 209 16.82 -0.95 9.41
N SER A 210 16.86 0.03 10.31
CA SER A 210 17.53 -0.12 11.62
C SER A 210 16.88 -1.14 12.54
N LEU A 211 15.70 -1.64 12.19
CA LEU A 211 14.95 -2.66 12.93
C LEU A 211 14.94 -4.04 12.23
N CYS A 212 15.52 -4.15 11.04
CA CYS A 212 15.71 -5.43 10.36
C CYS A 212 16.86 -6.20 11.01
N ASP A 213 16.79 -7.53 10.96
CA ASP A 213 17.78 -8.45 11.54
C ASP A 213 18.69 -9.04 10.45
#